data_AF-A0A7X8D1U8-F1
#
_entry.id   AF-A0A7X8D1U8-F1
#
_cell.length_a   1.000
_cell.length_b   1.000
_cell.length_c   1.000
_cell.angle_alpha   90.00
_cell.angle_beta   90.00
_cell.angle_gamma   90.00
#
_symmetry.space_group_name_H-M   'P 1'
#
loop_
_entity.id
_entity.type
_entity.pdbx_description
1 polymer ?
#
loop_
_entity_poly.entity_id
_entity_poly.type
_entity_poly.pdbx_seq_one_letter_code
_entity_poly.pdbx_strand_id
1 'polypeptide(L)'
;MKVSELKKDKNLKLEVKKNVPIAVLAQIADSVKAACVKANKDGRLYCDYVSKKLNTEVNLFGHFAGIEFNEENTIAEYDWLVEEGKLDELYSQIDNKHELFELIDAEVNQEIALANSVEASVAKAAVYFINALEILQEKLPTNEQIKDTVKTLSKEMKGLGDLKVLGDLKKDGTN
;
A
#
# COMPACT_ATOMS: atom_id res chain seq x y z
N MET A 1 18.28 27.07 7.95
CA MET A 1 18.09 27.79 9.23
C MET A 1 17.27 26.90 10.13
N LYS A 2 17.69 26.65 11.37
CA LYS A 2 16.95 25.75 12.27
C LYS A 2 15.85 26.50 13.01
N VAL A 3 14.74 25.83 13.32
CA VAL A 3 13.65 26.42 14.14
C VAL A 3 14.16 26.87 15.52
N SER A 4 15.12 26.17 16.09
CA SER A 4 15.77 26.55 17.35
C SER A 4 16.56 27.87 17.29
N GLU A 5 16.98 28.30 16.11
CA GLU A 5 17.64 29.60 15.89
C GLU A 5 16.60 30.72 15.83
N LEU A 6 15.48 30.49 15.13
CA LEU A 6 14.33 31.41 15.09
C LEU A 6 13.75 31.66 16.48
N LYS A 7 13.71 30.64 17.34
CA LYS A 7 13.24 30.76 18.73
C LYS A 7 14.08 31.73 19.58
N LYS A 8 15.33 32.02 19.20
CA LYS A 8 16.21 32.96 19.92
C LYS A 8 15.91 34.42 19.58
N ASP A 9 15.35 34.67 18.40
CA ASP A 9 14.94 36.01 17.95
C ASP A 9 13.60 35.93 17.21
N LYS A 10 12.51 36.09 17.97
CA LYS A 10 11.14 36.03 17.45
C LYS A 10 10.86 37.09 16.37
N ASN A 11 11.60 38.20 16.38
CA ASN A 11 11.43 39.29 15.43
C ASN A 11 12.18 39.03 14.11
N LEU A 12 12.94 37.94 14.00
CA LEU A 12 13.62 37.56 12.77
C LEU A 12 12.58 37.29 11.68
N LYS A 13 12.66 38.06 10.59
CA LYS A 13 11.82 37.86 9.40
C LYS A 13 12.28 36.65 8.61
N LEU A 14 11.33 35.94 8.02
CA LEU A 14 11.64 34.83 7.13
C LEU A 14 12.05 35.38 5.77
N GLU A 15 13.21 34.93 5.28
CA GLU A 15 13.57 35.12 3.88
C GLU A 15 12.86 34.05 3.05
N VAL A 16 11.78 34.44 2.37
CA VAL A 16 10.93 33.54 1.60
C VAL A 16 11.18 33.73 0.11
N LYS A 17 11.56 32.66 -0.58
CA LYS A 17 11.58 32.64 -2.05
C LYS A 17 10.15 32.76 -2.56
N LYS A 18 9.90 33.59 -3.57
CA LYS A 18 8.55 33.69 -4.13
C LYS A 18 8.12 32.47 -4.95
N ASN A 19 9.09 31.89 -5.65
CA ASN A 19 8.89 30.75 -6.55
C ASN A 19 10.04 29.76 -6.38
N VAL A 20 9.75 28.49 -6.65
CA VAL A 20 10.74 27.42 -6.75
C VAL A 20 10.59 26.70 -8.10
N PRO A 21 11.63 26.02 -8.61
CA PRO A 21 11.52 25.27 -9.85
C PRO A 21 10.41 24.23 -9.81
N ILE A 22 9.79 23.94 -10.96
CA ILE A 22 8.72 22.93 -11.06
C ILE A 22 9.13 21.55 -10.56
N ALA A 23 10.40 21.18 -10.73
CA ALA A 23 10.95 19.93 -10.19
C ALA A 23 10.87 19.88 -8.66
N VAL A 24 11.04 21.02 -7.97
CA VAL A 24 10.88 21.11 -6.52
C VAL A 24 9.41 21.01 -6.13
N LEU A 25 8.50 21.64 -6.89
CA LEU A 25 7.06 21.50 -6.64
C LEU A 25 6.59 20.04 -6.77
N ALA A 26 7.09 19.32 -7.77
CA ALA A 26 6.83 17.90 -7.95
C ALA A 26 7.36 17.06 -6.77
N GLN A 27 8.57 17.35 -6.30
CA GLN A 27 9.14 16.69 -5.11
C GLN A 27 8.29 16.93 -3.85
N ILE A 28 7.78 18.15 -3.66
CA ILE A 28 6.87 18.47 -2.56
C ILE A 28 5.59 17.63 -2.68
N ALA A 29 4.99 17.58 -3.87
CA ALA A 29 3.77 16.80 -4.09
C ALA A 29 3.97 15.31 -3.83
N ASP A 30 5.09 14.73 -4.29
CA ASP A 30 5.43 13.32 -4.02
C ASP A 30 5.65 13.05 -2.53
N SER A 31 6.37 13.94 -1.84
CA SER A 31 6.62 13.85 -0.39
C SER A 31 5.31 13.88 0.40
N VAL A 32 4.42 14.83 0.09
CA VAL A 32 3.10 14.95 0.72
C VAL A 32 2.23 13.72 0.44
N LYS A 33 2.17 13.28 -0.82
CA LYS A 33 1.42 12.08 -1.23
C LYS A 33 1.85 10.85 -0.43
N ALA A 34 3.16 10.58 -0.36
CA ALA A 34 3.70 9.45 0.38
C ALA A 34 3.35 9.51 1.88
N ALA A 35 3.31 10.72 2.45
CA ALA A 35 2.98 10.90 3.85
C ALA A 35 1.48 10.75 4.13
N CYS A 36 0.59 11.19 3.24
CA CYS A 36 -0.84 11.28 3.52
C CYS A 36 -1.70 10.15 2.94
N VAL A 37 -1.24 9.42 1.91
CA VAL A 37 -2.00 8.29 1.36
C VAL A 37 -1.79 7.06 2.25
N LYS A 38 -2.86 6.58 2.89
CA LYS A 38 -2.84 5.45 3.82
C LYS A 38 -3.83 4.37 3.40
N ALA A 39 -3.57 3.13 3.75
CA ALA A 39 -4.51 2.03 3.59
C ALA A 39 -5.40 1.90 4.82
N ASN A 40 -6.71 1.70 4.60
CA ASN A 40 -7.64 1.32 5.66
C ASN A 40 -7.58 -0.21 5.91
N LYS A 41 -8.42 -0.70 6.82
CA LYS A 41 -8.48 -2.14 7.16
C LYS A 41 -8.83 -3.04 5.96
N ASP A 42 -9.57 -2.52 5.00
CA ASP A 42 -9.99 -3.23 3.79
C ASP A 42 -8.95 -3.12 2.65
N GLY A 43 -7.80 -2.51 2.92
CA GLY A 43 -6.75 -2.28 1.92
C GLY A 43 -7.06 -1.18 0.91
N ARG A 44 -8.14 -0.41 1.11
CA ARG A 44 -8.48 0.76 0.28
C ARG A 44 -7.64 1.95 0.70
N LEU A 45 -7.11 2.68 -0.27
CA LEU A 45 -6.36 3.89 0.00
C LEU A 45 -7.31 5.05 0.32
N TYR A 46 -6.90 5.88 1.28
CA TYR A 46 -7.58 7.12 1.64
C TYR A 46 -6.55 8.20 1.96
N CYS A 47 -6.98 9.45 1.98
CA CYS A 47 -6.15 10.59 2.37
C CYS A 47 -6.29 10.87 3.87
N ASP A 48 -5.21 10.81 4.62
CA ASP A 48 -5.10 11.42 5.94
C ASP A 48 -4.86 12.93 5.79
N TYR A 49 -5.91 13.71 5.99
CA TYR A 49 -5.87 15.17 5.84
C TYR A 49 -4.97 15.87 6.88
N VAL A 50 -4.78 15.29 8.07
CA VAL A 50 -3.90 15.87 9.09
C VAL A 50 -2.45 15.72 8.62
N SER A 51 -2.07 14.51 8.22
CA SER A 51 -0.75 14.26 7.63
C SER A 51 -0.51 15.10 6.39
N LYS A 52 -1.53 15.24 5.51
CA LYS A 52 -1.43 16.07 4.30
C LYS A 52 -1.11 17.53 4.62
N LYS A 53 -1.85 18.13 5.55
CA LYS A 53 -1.66 19.53 5.94
C LYS A 53 -0.26 19.74 6.52
N LEU A 54 0.11 18.96 7.53
CA LEU A 54 1.41 19.09 8.21
C LEU A 54 2.56 18.94 7.22
N ASN A 55 2.54 17.90 6.39
CA ASN A 55 3.63 17.66 5.44
C ASN A 55 3.68 18.74 4.36
N THR A 56 2.53 19.27 3.91
CA THR A 56 2.53 20.37 2.94
C THR A 56 3.24 21.59 3.52
N GLU A 57 2.87 22.00 4.73
CA GLU A 57 3.39 23.21 5.36
C GLU A 57 4.85 23.08 5.78
N VAL A 58 5.26 21.93 6.31
CA VAL A 58 6.67 21.62 6.62
C VAL A 58 7.53 21.65 5.35
N ASN A 59 7.07 21.04 4.25
CA ASN A 59 7.80 21.10 2.97
C ASN A 59 7.88 22.53 2.44
N LEU A 60 6.83 23.33 2.58
CA LEU A 60 6.85 24.74 2.18
C LEU A 60 7.89 25.54 2.98
N PHE A 61 7.92 25.39 4.31
CA PHE A 61 8.94 26.01 5.14
C PHE A 61 10.35 25.60 4.74
N GLY A 62 10.57 24.31 4.46
CA GLY A 62 11.88 23.79 4.02
C GLY A 62 12.31 24.35 2.67
N HIS A 63 11.45 24.26 1.65
CA HIS A 63 11.85 24.60 0.28
C HIS A 63 11.82 26.09 -0.04
N PHE A 64 10.86 26.84 0.53
CA PHE A 64 10.68 28.26 0.25
C PHE A 64 11.41 29.16 1.25
N ALA A 65 11.50 28.76 2.52
CA ALA A 65 12.15 29.56 3.58
C ALA A 65 13.47 28.95 4.10
N GLY A 66 13.87 27.77 3.62
CA GLY A 66 15.11 27.13 4.06
C GLY A 66 15.09 26.72 5.53
N ILE A 67 13.91 26.46 6.10
CA ILE A 67 13.77 26.05 7.50
C ILE A 67 14.02 24.55 7.62
N GLU A 68 14.90 24.19 8.54
CA GLU A 68 15.21 22.80 8.88
C GLU A 68 14.53 22.44 10.19
N PHE A 69 13.72 21.39 10.14
CA PHE A 69 13.05 20.80 11.29
C PHE A 69 13.90 19.71 11.92
N ASN A 70 13.80 19.55 13.24
CA ASN A 70 14.30 18.38 13.93
C ASN A 70 13.30 17.22 13.76
N GLU A 71 13.76 16.07 13.27
CA GLU A 71 12.94 14.87 13.06
C GLU A 71 12.20 14.42 14.34
N GLU A 72 12.86 14.50 15.49
CA GLU A 72 12.27 14.06 16.76
C GLU A 72 11.21 15.04 17.32
N ASN A 73 11.19 16.27 16.83
CA ASN A 73 10.39 17.35 17.39
C ASN A 73 9.64 18.18 16.34
N THR A 74 9.42 17.62 15.16
CA THR A 74 8.86 18.33 14.00
C THR A 74 7.50 18.95 14.32
N ILE A 75 6.62 18.23 15.03
CA ILE A 75 5.28 18.72 15.39
C ILE A 75 5.36 19.96 16.28
N ALA A 76 6.12 19.91 17.38
CA ALA A 76 6.19 21.04 18.31
C ALA A 76 6.96 22.25 17.71
N GLU A 77 7.87 22.01 16.76
CA GLU A 77 8.53 23.07 16.01
C GLU A 77 7.57 23.73 15.01
N TYR A 78 6.76 22.93 14.32
CA TYR A 78 5.70 23.39 13.45
C TYR A 78 4.64 24.20 14.21
N ASP A 79 4.13 23.69 15.32
CA ASP A 79 3.11 24.38 16.14
C ASP A 79 3.61 25.76 16.57
N TRP A 80 4.88 25.86 16.98
CA TRP A 80 5.49 27.13 17.34
C TRP A 80 5.57 28.12 16.16
N LEU A 81 5.93 27.67 14.96
CA LEU A 81 5.95 28.53 13.77
C LEU A 81 4.56 29.07 13.43
N VAL A 82 3.52 28.26 13.61
CA VAL A 82 2.13 28.67 13.41
C VAL A 82 1.72 29.70 14.46
N GLU A 83 1.99 29.45 15.75
CA GLU A 83 1.66 30.36 16.85
C GLU A 83 2.30 31.75 16.70
N GLU A 84 3.53 31.81 16.18
CA GLU A 84 4.25 33.08 15.94
C GLU A 84 3.88 33.74 14.59
N GLY A 85 2.87 33.24 13.88
CA GLY A 85 2.38 33.81 12.62
C GLY A 85 3.33 33.64 11.43
N LYS A 86 4.33 32.75 11.55
CA LYS A 86 5.33 32.52 10.49
C LYS A 86 4.75 31.81 9.27
N LEU A 87 3.68 31.04 9.45
CA LEU A 87 2.96 30.41 8.35
C LEU A 87 2.25 31.45 7.48
N ASP A 88 1.61 32.44 8.09
CA ASP A 88 0.96 33.54 7.35
C ASP A 88 2.00 34.40 6.61
N GLU A 89 3.13 34.68 7.27
CA GLU A 89 4.28 35.35 6.65
C GLU A 89 4.78 34.59 5.42
N LEU A 90 4.90 33.25 5.50
CA LEU A 90 5.27 32.38 4.38
C LEU A 90 4.24 32.45 3.24
N TYR A 91 2.96 32.22 3.54
CA TYR A 91 1.88 32.19 2.53
C TYR A 91 1.62 33.52 1.83
N SER A 92 1.94 34.63 2.48
CA SER A 92 1.82 35.96 1.90
C SER A 92 2.88 36.26 0.83
N GLN A 93 3.99 35.51 0.84
CA GLN A 93 5.15 35.76 -0.02
C GLN A 93 5.30 34.74 -1.17
N ILE A 94 4.66 33.58 -1.08
CA ILE A 94 4.68 32.56 -2.13
C ILE A 94 3.72 32.97 -3.27
N ASP A 95 4.28 33.16 -4.46
CA ASP A 95 3.52 33.28 -5.69
C ASP A 95 3.01 31.89 -6.11
N ASN A 96 1.87 31.85 -6.80
CA ASN A 96 1.33 30.60 -7.37
C ASN A 96 1.14 29.44 -6.37
N LYS A 97 0.87 29.77 -5.09
CA LYS A 97 0.58 28.74 -4.07
C LYS A 97 -0.63 27.88 -4.41
N HIS A 98 -1.56 28.43 -5.20
CA HIS A 98 -2.77 27.74 -5.59
C HIS A 98 -2.46 26.58 -6.53
N GLU A 99 -1.62 26.79 -7.55
CA GLU A 99 -1.21 25.75 -8.48
C GLU A 99 -0.45 24.61 -7.78
N LEU A 100 0.35 24.93 -6.75
CA LEU A 100 0.98 23.89 -5.93
C LEU A 100 -0.05 23.05 -5.17
N PHE A 101 -1.06 23.67 -4.56
CA PHE A 101 -2.10 22.91 -3.85
C PHE A 101 -2.93 22.06 -4.81
N GLU A 102 -3.23 22.57 -6.01
CA GLU A 102 -3.89 21.78 -7.06
C GLU A 102 -3.04 20.59 -7.51
N LEU A 103 -1.72 20.77 -7.67
CA LEU A 103 -0.81 19.68 -8.00
C LEU A 103 -0.80 18.60 -6.91
N ILE A 104 -0.69 18.99 -5.64
CA ILE A 104 -0.74 18.07 -4.50
C ILE A 104 -2.08 17.32 -4.48
N ASP A 105 -3.20 18.03 -4.67
CA ASP A 105 -4.53 17.45 -4.69
C ASP A 105 -4.68 16.45 -5.85
N ALA A 106 -4.21 16.81 -7.04
CA ALA A 106 -4.26 15.95 -8.22
C ALA A 106 -3.48 14.64 -8.01
N GLU A 107 -2.25 14.74 -7.51
CA GLU A 107 -1.38 13.58 -7.24
C GLU A 107 -1.99 12.63 -6.20
N VAL A 108 -2.48 13.18 -5.08
CA VAL A 108 -3.11 12.38 -4.01
C VAL A 108 -4.39 11.71 -4.52
N ASN A 109 -5.24 12.45 -5.23
CA ASN A 109 -6.50 11.92 -5.74
C ASN A 109 -6.27 10.86 -6.84
N GLN A 110 -5.28 11.07 -7.71
CA GLN A 110 -4.93 10.12 -8.76
C GLN A 110 -4.45 8.79 -8.17
N GLU A 111 -3.56 8.81 -7.18
CA GLU A 111 -3.07 7.60 -6.51
C GLU A 111 -4.23 6.81 -5.86
N ILE A 112 -5.09 7.51 -5.12
CA ILE A 112 -6.26 6.91 -4.47
C ILE A 112 -7.22 6.33 -5.52
N ALA A 113 -7.50 7.07 -6.60
CA ALA A 113 -8.41 6.64 -7.65
C ALA A 113 -7.89 5.40 -8.37
N LEU A 114 -6.61 5.37 -8.74
CA LEU A 114 -5.99 4.24 -9.40
C LEU A 114 -6.01 2.99 -8.51
N ALA A 115 -5.58 3.12 -7.26
CA ALA A 115 -5.50 2.01 -6.33
C ALA A 115 -6.87 1.43 -5.95
N ASN A 116 -7.89 2.30 -5.84
CA ASN A 116 -9.25 1.90 -5.50
C ASN A 116 -10.13 1.59 -6.73
N SER A 117 -9.60 1.74 -7.94
CA SER A 117 -10.35 1.44 -9.15
C SER A 117 -10.76 -0.04 -9.21
N VAL A 118 -11.90 -0.28 -9.85
CA VAL A 118 -12.40 -1.64 -10.09
C VAL A 118 -11.40 -2.43 -10.93
N GLU A 119 -10.75 -1.80 -11.90
CA GLU A 119 -9.74 -2.42 -12.75
C GLU A 119 -8.51 -2.89 -11.96
N ALA A 120 -7.99 -2.09 -11.03
CA ALA A 120 -6.92 -2.51 -10.14
C ALA A 120 -7.36 -3.64 -9.20
N SER A 121 -8.62 -3.61 -8.73
CA SER A 121 -9.19 -4.67 -7.89
C SER A 121 -9.37 -5.98 -8.65
N VAL A 122 -9.80 -5.92 -9.92
CA VAL A 122 -9.95 -7.06 -10.82
C VAL A 122 -8.58 -7.63 -11.20
N ALA A 123 -7.57 -6.79 -11.45
CA ALA A 123 -6.21 -7.23 -11.73
C ALA A 123 -5.61 -7.99 -10.53
N LYS A 124 -5.78 -7.48 -9.31
CA LYS A 124 -5.34 -8.20 -8.08
C LYS A 124 -6.07 -9.54 -7.94
N ALA A 125 -7.39 -9.56 -8.15
CA ALA A 125 -8.16 -10.80 -8.09
C ALA A 125 -7.71 -11.82 -9.16
N ALA A 126 -7.43 -11.38 -10.38
CA ALA A 126 -6.94 -12.24 -11.46
C ALA A 126 -5.58 -12.87 -11.11
N VAL A 127 -4.66 -12.10 -10.52
CA VAL A 127 -3.36 -12.64 -10.04
C VAL A 127 -3.55 -13.68 -8.94
N TYR A 128 -4.44 -13.43 -7.97
CA TYR A 128 -4.78 -14.42 -6.95
C TYR A 128 -5.37 -15.70 -7.55
N PHE A 129 -6.26 -15.58 -8.54
CA PHE A 129 -6.82 -16.72 -9.25
C PHE A 129 -5.75 -17.50 -10.02
N ILE A 130 -4.83 -16.81 -10.71
CA ILE A 130 -3.72 -17.44 -11.42
C ILE A 130 -2.84 -18.23 -10.45
N ASN A 131 -2.43 -17.62 -9.34
CA ASN A 131 -1.60 -18.30 -8.33
C ASN A 131 -2.33 -19.50 -7.70
N ALA A 132 -3.64 -19.39 -7.46
CA ALA A 132 -4.44 -20.50 -6.97
C ALA A 132 -4.56 -21.64 -7.99
N LEU A 133 -4.67 -21.31 -9.29
CA LEU A 133 -4.68 -22.27 -10.38
C LEU A 133 -3.32 -22.96 -10.56
N GLU A 134 -2.21 -22.23 -10.41
CA GLU A 134 -0.85 -22.79 -10.44
C GLU A 134 -0.64 -23.78 -9.28
N ILE A 135 -1.06 -23.44 -8.06
CA ILE A 135 -1.01 -24.35 -6.92
C ILE A 135 -1.88 -25.60 -7.15
N LEU A 136 -3.05 -25.44 -7.78
CA LEU A 136 -3.89 -26.59 -8.15
C LEU A 136 -3.24 -27.44 -9.24
N GLN A 137 -2.54 -26.85 -10.21
CA GLN A 137 -1.77 -27.60 -11.21
C GLN A 137 -0.62 -28.38 -10.56
N GLU A 138 0.08 -27.81 -9.57
CA GLU A 138 1.14 -28.50 -8.85
C GLU A 138 0.63 -29.63 -7.94
N LYS A 139 -0.60 -29.50 -7.42
CA LYS A 139 -1.23 -30.49 -6.53
C LYS A 139 -2.08 -31.53 -7.24
N LEU A 140 -2.38 -31.34 -8.53
CA LEU A 140 -3.08 -32.34 -9.31
C LEU A 140 -2.13 -33.52 -9.57
N PRO A 141 -2.51 -34.76 -9.20
CA PRO A 141 -1.66 -35.90 -9.44
C PRO A 141 -1.43 -36.05 -10.95
N THR A 142 -0.19 -36.29 -11.33
CA THR A 142 0.18 -36.45 -12.73
C THR A 142 -0.55 -37.65 -13.35
N ASN A 143 -0.68 -37.67 -14.68
CA ASN A 143 -1.25 -38.82 -15.40
C ASN A 143 -0.55 -40.15 -15.03
N GLU A 144 0.73 -40.10 -14.69
CA GLU A 144 1.49 -41.26 -14.20
C GLU A 144 1.03 -41.68 -12.79
N GLN A 145 0.88 -40.74 -11.86
CA GLN A 145 0.38 -41.02 -10.50
C GLN A 145 -1.05 -41.57 -10.50
N ILE A 146 -1.91 -41.04 -11.37
CA ILE A 146 -3.28 -41.55 -11.58
C ILE A 146 -3.22 -42.98 -12.14
N LYS A 147 -2.37 -43.23 -13.13
CA LYS A 147 -2.24 -44.55 -13.77
C LYS A 147 -1.69 -45.61 -12.81
N ASP A 148 -0.77 -45.26 -11.93
CA ASP A 148 -0.24 -46.16 -10.91
C ASP A 148 -1.24 -46.42 -9.79
N THR A 149 -2.04 -45.43 -9.42
CA THR A 149 -3.16 -45.61 -8.48
C THR A 149 -4.22 -46.54 -9.06
N VAL A 150 -4.60 -46.35 -10.33
CA VAL A 150 -5.54 -47.23 -11.06
C VAL A 150 -4.99 -48.65 -11.20
N LYS A 151 -3.68 -48.83 -11.47
CA LYS A 151 -3.04 -50.15 -11.53
C LYS A 151 -3.03 -50.84 -10.16
N THR A 152 -2.75 -50.09 -9.10
CA THR A 152 -2.72 -50.62 -7.72
C THR A 152 -4.10 -51.08 -7.29
N LEU A 153 -5.13 -50.24 -7.48
CA LEU A 153 -6.53 -50.60 -7.26
C LEU A 153 -6.97 -51.81 -8.10
N SER A 154 -6.57 -51.87 -9.37
CA SER A 154 -6.90 -53.00 -10.25
C SER A 154 -6.23 -54.31 -9.80
N LYS A 155 -5.03 -54.25 -9.21
CA LYS A 155 -4.37 -55.42 -8.62
C LYS A 155 -5.05 -55.86 -7.32
N GLU A 156 -5.41 -54.91 -6.45
CA GLU A 156 -6.11 -55.19 -5.20
C GLU A 156 -7.50 -55.78 -5.43
N MET A 157 -8.26 -55.28 -6.41
CA MET A 157 -9.55 -55.90 -6.80
C MET A 157 -9.39 -57.33 -7.33
N LYS A 158 -8.32 -57.62 -8.08
CA LYS A 158 -8.04 -58.99 -8.53
C LYS A 158 -7.67 -59.90 -7.36
N GLY A 159 -6.90 -59.42 -6.40
CA GLY A 159 -6.60 -60.13 -5.15
C GLY A 159 -7.85 -60.41 -4.30
N LEU A 160 -8.84 -59.50 -4.31
CA LEU A 160 -10.16 -59.72 -3.70
C LEU A 160 -11.00 -60.77 -4.45
N GLY A 161 -10.88 -60.85 -5.78
CA GLY A 161 -11.51 -61.90 -6.59
C GLY A 161 -10.91 -63.30 -6.40
N ASP A 162 -9.65 -63.38 -5.97
CA ASP A 162 -8.93 -64.63 -5.68
C ASP A 162 -9.12 -65.13 -4.24
N LEU A 163 -9.84 -64.38 -3.38
CA LEU A 163 -10.31 -64.88 -2.08
C LEU A 163 -11.42 -65.92 -2.30
N LYS A 164 -11.01 -67.19 -2.44
CA LYS A 164 -11.83 -68.38 -2.15
C LYS A 164 -12.32 -68.33 -0.70
N VAL A 165 -13.39 -67.59 -0.44
CA VAL A 165 -14.17 -67.69 0.80
C VAL A 165 -15.63 -67.80 0.37
N LEU A 166 -16.27 -68.91 0.73
CA LEU A 166 -17.68 -69.30 0.49
C LEU A 166 -17.98 -70.24 -0.71
N GLY A 167 -17.10 -71.20 -1.02
CA GLY A 167 -17.38 -72.26 -2.01
C GLY A 167 -17.81 -73.62 -1.46
N ASP A 168 -17.46 -73.99 -0.23
CA ASP A 168 -17.67 -75.36 0.28
C ASP A 168 -18.71 -75.48 1.42
N LEU A 169 -19.57 -74.47 1.61
CA LEU A 169 -20.77 -74.58 2.46
C LEU A 169 -21.96 -75.29 1.78
N LYS A 170 -21.74 -75.98 0.65
CA LYS A 170 -22.76 -76.84 0.01
C LYS A 170 -22.19 -78.23 -0.24
N LYS A 171 -22.15 -79.06 0.80
CA LYS A 171 -22.44 -80.51 0.75
C LYS A 171 -22.38 -81.10 2.15
N ASP A 172 -23.36 -80.71 2.97
CA ASP A 172 -23.94 -81.61 3.96
C ASP A 172 -25.46 -81.41 3.90
N GLY A 173 -26.19 -82.44 3.47
CA GLY A 173 -27.65 -82.52 3.56
C GLY A 173 -28.37 -83.12 2.34
N THR A 174 -28.90 -84.35 2.52
CA THR A 174 -29.92 -85.10 1.74
C THR A 174 -29.45 -85.74 0.42
N ASN A 175 -29.49 -87.07 0.21
CA ASN A 175 -30.21 -88.19 0.86
C ASN A 175 -29.29 -89.39 1.10
#